data_AF-A0A6B3GFI3-F1
#
_entry.id   AF-A0A6B3GFI3-F1
#
_cell.length_a   1.000
_cell.length_b   1.000
_cell.length_c   1.000
_cell.angle_alpha   90.00
_cell.angle_beta   90.00
_cell.angle_gamma   90.00
#
_symmetry.space_group_name_H-M   'P 1'
#
loop_
_entity.id
_entity.type
_entity.pdbx_description
1 polymer ?
#
loop_
_entity_poly.entity_id
_entity_poly.type
_entity_poly.pdbx_seq_one_letter_code
_entity_poly.pdbx_strand_id
1 'polypeptide(L)'
;MADPRVTRIPVSECGEPLADVRESDGLLVDERKADPDGCYAQLREGVLRRLVQAQELLPPGFRLLFVEGYRPLPLQRRYFE
;
A
#
# COMPACT_ATOMS: atom_id res chain seq x y z
N MET A 1 12.57 9.07 4.12
CA MET A 1 13.52 9.03 2.99
C MET A 1 14.20 10.38 2.92
N ALA A 2 15.51 10.48 3.12
CA ALA A 2 16.21 11.77 3.19
C ALA A 2 17.49 11.83 2.35
N ASP A 3 17.97 10.70 1.81
CA ASP A 3 19.18 10.70 0.98
C ASP A 3 18.90 11.40 -0.37
N PRO A 4 19.64 12.47 -0.72
CA PRO A 4 19.44 13.22 -1.96
C PRO A 4 19.57 12.37 -3.24
N ARG A 5 20.24 11.22 -3.18
CA ARG A 5 20.35 10.28 -4.31
C ARG A 5 19.02 9.57 -4.57
N VAL A 6 18.26 9.29 -3.52
CA VAL A 6 16.95 8.63 -3.61
C VAL A 6 15.88 9.64 -4.01
N THR A 7 15.89 10.84 -3.43
CA THR A 7 14.86 11.86 -3.71
C THR A 7 14.96 12.47 -5.12
N ARG A 8 16.12 12.37 -5.79
CA ARG A 8 16.31 12.80 -7.18
C ARG A 8 15.82 11.80 -8.22
N ILE A 9 15.47 10.58 -7.83
CA ILE A 9 14.95 9.59 -8.78
C ILE A 9 13.57 10.07 -9.21
N PRO A 10 13.34 10.34 -10.51
CA PRO A 10 12.03 10.78 -10.98
C PRO A 10 11.01 9.68 -10.76
N VAL A 11 9.85 10.05 -10.22
CA VAL A 11 8.71 9.13 -10.12
C VAL A 11 7.97 9.15 -11.45
N SER A 12 7.92 7.99 -12.11
CA SER A 12 7.07 7.79 -13.28
C SER A 12 5.84 7.00 -12.86
N GLU A 13 4.67 7.46 -13.30
CA GLU A 13 3.44 6.71 -13.09
C GLU A 13 3.45 5.41 -13.91
N CYS A 14 3.07 4.29 -13.29
CA CYS A 14 3.11 2.97 -13.93
C CYS A 14 1.83 2.59 -14.69
N GLY A 15 0.72 3.30 -14.48
CA GLY A 15 -0.53 3.11 -15.21
C GLY A 15 -1.39 1.94 -14.72
N GLU A 16 -0.93 1.13 -13.77
CA GLU A 16 -1.76 0.08 -13.16
C GLU A 16 -2.93 0.69 -12.37
N PRO A 17 -4.13 0.10 -12.37
CA PRO A 17 -5.22 0.60 -11.53
C PRO A 17 -4.87 0.49 -10.03
N LEU A 18 -5.52 1.34 -9.23
CA LEU A 18 -5.61 1.12 -7.78
C LEU A 18 -6.76 0.16 -7.50
N ALA A 19 -6.49 -0.85 -6.69
CA ALA A 19 -7.45 -1.83 -6.20
C ALA A 19 -7.59 -1.69 -4.68
N ASP A 20 -8.79 -1.94 -4.18
CA ASP A 20 -9.05 -1.98 -2.75
C ASP A 20 -8.60 -3.33 -2.17
N VAL A 21 -7.67 -3.29 -1.22
CA VAL A 21 -7.15 -4.52 -0.59
C VAL A 21 -8.23 -5.27 0.17
N ARG A 22 -9.27 -4.58 0.67
CA ARG A 22 -10.38 -5.19 1.42
C ARG A 22 -11.28 -6.07 0.56
N GLU A 23 -11.25 -5.86 -0.76
CA GLU A 23 -11.96 -6.71 -1.73
C GLU A 23 -11.17 -7.97 -2.08
N SER A 24 -9.94 -8.10 -1.57
CA SER A 24 -9.13 -9.31 -1.70
C SER A 24 -9.28 -10.21 -0.48
N ASP A 25 -9.71 -11.46 -0.68
CA ASP A 25 -9.78 -12.47 0.38
C ASP A 25 -8.40 -12.90 0.92
N GLY A 26 -7.31 -12.45 0.30
CA GLY A 26 -5.95 -12.91 0.58
C GLY A 26 -5.26 -12.23 1.76
N LEU A 27 -5.72 -11.05 2.20
CA LEU A 27 -4.99 -10.23 3.19
C LEU A 27 -5.91 -9.74 4.30
N LEU A 28 -5.37 -9.70 5.53
CA LEU A 28 -6.04 -9.00 6.62
C LEU A 28 -5.77 -7.51 6.49
N VAL A 29 -6.76 -6.67 6.77
CA VAL A 29 -6.64 -5.21 6.72
C VAL A 29 -6.87 -4.62 8.11
N ASP A 30 -5.99 -3.72 8.51
CA ASP A 30 -6.05 -3.00 9.77
C ASP A 30 -6.68 -1.62 9.57
N GLU A 31 -7.80 -1.37 10.25
CA GLU A 31 -8.58 -0.14 10.07
C GLU A 31 -8.02 1.08 10.84
N ARG A 32 -6.92 0.94 11.58
CA ARG A 32 -6.33 2.07 12.35
C ARG A 32 -5.93 3.27 11.49
N LYS A 33 -5.75 3.07 10.18
CA LYS A 33 -5.43 4.13 9.21
C LYS A 33 -6.61 4.50 8.31
N ALA A 34 -7.81 4.02 8.60
CA ALA A 34 -8.99 4.33 7.82
C ALA A 34 -9.21 5.84 7.68
N ASP A 35 -9.41 6.28 6.45
CA ASP A 35 -9.77 7.63 6.08
C ASP A 35 -11.14 7.63 5.37
N PRO A 36 -11.86 8.77 5.33
CA PRO A 36 -13.19 8.85 4.71
C PRO A 36 -13.23 8.42 3.24
N ASP A 37 -12.13 8.60 2.51
CA ASP A 37 -12.04 8.28 1.08
C ASP A 37 -11.56 6.83 0.85
N GLY A 38 -11.26 6.08 1.92
CA GLY A 38 -10.74 4.71 1.85
C GLY A 38 -9.35 4.59 1.20
N CYS A 39 -8.63 5.70 1.04
CA CYS A 39 -7.35 5.73 0.32
C CYS A 39 -6.30 4.82 0.97
N TYR A 40 -6.31 4.70 2.29
CA TYR A 40 -5.40 3.83 3.04
C TYR A 40 -5.43 2.37 2.58
N ALA A 41 -6.57 1.90 2.05
CA ALA A 41 -6.77 0.53 1.59
C ALA A 41 -6.50 0.37 0.09
N GLN A 42 -6.15 1.44 -0.64
CA GLN A 42 -5.89 1.39 -2.07
C GLN A 42 -4.44 1.01 -2.37
N LEU A 43 -4.23 0.11 -3.31
CA LEU A 43 -2.90 -0.37 -3.70
C LEU A 43 -2.84 -0.64 -5.21
N ARG A 44 -1.66 -0.50 -5.83
CA ARG A 44 -1.47 -0.91 -7.22
C ARG A 44 -1.77 -2.40 -7.37
N GLU A 45 -2.56 -2.75 -8.38
CA GLU A 45 -3.02 -4.12 -8.61
C GLU A 45 -1.85 -5.13 -8.66
N GLY A 46 -0.76 -4.78 -9.34
CA GLY A 46 0.40 -5.66 -9.42
C GLY A 46 1.06 -5.88 -8.06
N VAL A 47 1.04 -4.88 -7.17
CA VAL A 47 1.58 -5.02 -5.82
C VAL A 47 0.66 -5.88 -4.97
N LEU A 48 -0.67 -5.67 -5.05
CA LEU A 48 -1.66 -6.49 -4.37
C LEU A 48 -1.47 -7.98 -4.71
N ARG A 49 -1.39 -8.30 -6.01
CA ARG A 49 -1.17 -9.69 -6.47
C ARG A 49 0.07 -10.33 -5.86
N ARG A 50 1.17 -9.59 -5.79
CA ARG A 50 2.44 -10.07 -5.21
C ARG A 50 2.35 -10.24 -3.69
N LEU A 51 1.61 -9.38 -2.99
CA LEU A 51 1.38 -9.52 -1.55
C LEU A 51 0.51 -10.73 -1.21
N VAL A 52 -0.54 -10.98 -2.00
CA VAL A 52 -1.36 -12.21 -1.86
C VAL A 52 -0.49 -13.45 -2.09
N GLN A 53 0.31 -13.47 -3.16
CA GLN A 53 1.26 -14.56 -3.38
C GLN A 53 2.27 -14.70 -2.22
N ALA A 54 2.76 -13.60 -1.67
CA ALA A 54 3.66 -13.64 -0.52
C ALA A 54 2.97 -14.26 0.71
N GLN A 55 1.70 -13.93 0.97
CA GLN A 55 0.92 -14.54 2.05
C GLN A 55 0.78 -16.05 1.86
N GLU A 56 0.57 -16.55 0.64
CA GLU A 56 0.47 -17.99 0.36
C GLU A 56 1.78 -18.74 0.62
N LEU A 57 2.93 -18.06 0.50
CA LEU A 57 4.25 -18.64 0.72
C LEU A 57 4.73 -18.56 2.18
N LEU A 58 3.96 -17.95 3.09
CA LEU A 58 4.34 -17.84 4.49
C LEU A 58 4.27 -19.20 5.21
N PRO A 59 5.16 -19.45 6.19
CA PRO A 59 5.04 -20.62 7.06
C PRO A 59 3.70 -20.62 7.81
N PRO A 60 3.19 -21.80 8.21
CA PRO A 60 2.01 -21.89 9.06
C PRO A 60 2.14 -21.02 10.32
N GLY A 61 1.05 -20.33 10.68
CA GLY A 61 1.00 -19.45 11.85
C GLY A 61 1.38 -17.99 11.57
N PHE A 62 1.81 -17.65 10.35
CA PHE A 62 2.10 -16.26 9.95
C PHE A 62 1.05 -15.71 8.98
N ARG A 63 0.68 -14.45 9.19
CA ARG A 63 -0.23 -13.70 8.32
C ARG A 63 0.34 -12.30 8.06
N LEU A 64 0.18 -11.82 6.83
CA LEU A 64 0.40 -10.41 6.50
C LEU A 64 -0.82 -9.62 6.99
N LEU A 65 -0.54 -8.51 7.67
CA LEU A 65 -1.52 -7.50 8.07
C LEU A 65 -1.23 -6.23 7.28
N PHE A 66 -2.15 -5.87 6.38
CA PHE A 66 -2.07 -4.66 5.58
C PHE A 66 -2.56 -3.46 6.39
N VAL A 67 -1.69 -2.48 6.61
CA VAL A 67 -2.00 -1.31 7.46
C VAL A 67 -2.31 -0.06 6.64
N GLU A 68 -1.56 0.16 5.55
CA GLU A 68 -1.74 1.32 4.69
C GLU A 68 -1.10 1.11 3.32
N GLY A 69 -1.69 1.75 2.32
CA GLY A 69 -1.25 1.78 0.93
C GLY A 69 -1.14 3.21 0.41
N TYR A 70 -2.05 3.59 -0.48
CA TYR A 70 -2.07 4.90 -1.10
C TYR A 70 -2.26 6.02 -0.06
N ARG A 71 -1.42 7.05 -0.18
CA ARG A 71 -1.52 8.27 0.62
C ARG A 71 -1.72 9.46 -0.32
N PRO A 72 -2.88 10.15 -0.27
CA PRO A 72 -3.11 11.35 -1.06
C PRO A 72 -2.04 12.41 -0.82
N LEU A 73 -1.76 13.24 -1.84
CA LEU A 73 -0.74 14.29 -1.76
C LEU A 73 -0.91 15.22 -0.54
N PRO A 74 -2.11 15.70 -0.17
CA PRO A 74 -2.27 16.53 1.03
C PRO A 74 -1.83 15.83 2.31
N LEU A 75 -2.12 14.53 2.43
CA LEU A 75 -1.72 13.72 3.58
C LEU A 75 -0.20 13.50 3.60
N GLN A 76 0.39 13.24 2.43
CA GLN A 76 1.84 13.08 2.29
C GLN A 76 2.58 14.36 2.68
N ARG A 77 2.10 15.54 2.27
CA ARG A 77 2.69 16.82 2.68
C ARG A 77 2.59 17.04 4.18
N ARG A 78 1.41 16.85 4.77
CA ARG A 78 1.20 17.00 6.22
C ARG A 78 2.17 16.18 7.09
N TYR A 79 2.63 15.02 6.61
CA TYR A 79 3.55 14.16 7.35
C TYR A 79 5.03 14.55 7.20
N PHE A 80 5.42 15.26 6.14
CA PHE A 80 6.82 15.42 5.76
C PHE A 80 7.24 16.86 5.39
N GLU A 81 6.30 17.80 5.33
CA GLU A 81 6.51 19.25 5.18
C GLU A 81 6.02 19.98 6.44
#